data_AF-W6QC53-F1
#
_entry.id   AF-W6QC53-F1
#
_cell.length_a   1.000
_cell.length_b   1.000
_cell.length_c   1.000
_cell.angle_alpha   90.00
_cell.angle_beta   90.00
_cell.angle_gamma   90.00
#
_symmetry.space_group_name_H-M   'P 1'
#
loop_
_entity.id
_entity.type
_entity.pdbx_description
1 polymer ?
#
loop_
_entity_poly.entity_id
_entity_poly.type
_entity_poly.pdbx_seq_one_letter_code
_entity_poly.pdbx_strand_id
1 'polypeptide(L)' 'MEKSLETGLFWICLALRYSSMFDEIYWNFIDTKFHGPFTTIEDQPTLLSTEEQVEIDAFVETKMQEASEGNLVTYLQH' A
#
# COMPACT_ATOMS: atom_id res chain seq x y z
N MET A 1 9.06 25.12 -0.02
CA MET A 1 9.63 23.77 0.22
C MET A 1 9.15 23.21 1.56
N GLU A 2 9.21 24.00 2.64
CA GLU A 2 8.66 23.62 3.96
C GLU A 2 7.16 23.23 3.91
N LYS A 3 6.30 24.09 3.36
CA LYS A 3 4.86 23.81 3.21
C LYS A 3 4.53 22.50 2.47
N SER A 4 5.35 22.08 1.49
CA SER A 4 5.11 20.83 0.75
C SER A 4 5.50 19.58 1.52
N LEU A 5 6.45 19.70 2.47
CA LEU A 5 6.78 18.64 3.42
C LEU A 5 5.66 18.52 4.47
N GLU A 6 5.18 19.66 4.96
CA GLU A 6 4.06 19.73 5.92
C GLU A 6 2.76 19.18 5.34
N THR A 7 2.44 19.46 4.07
CA THR A 7 1.23 18.91 3.43
C THR A 7 1.41 17.50 2.90
N GLY A 8 2.65 17.03 2.74
CA GLY A 8 2.96 15.68 2.24
C GLY A 8 2.96 15.58 0.71
N LEU A 9 2.63 16.67 0.01
CA LEU A 9 2.72 16.76 -1.44
C LEU A 9 4.13 16.45 -1.95
N PHE A 10 5.16 16.80 -1.19
CA PHE A 10 6.53 16.43 -1.50
C PHE A 10 6.69 14.91 -1.63
N TRP A 11 6.21 14.16 -0.64
CA TRP A 11 6.32 12.69 -0.60
C TRP A 11 5.51 12.02 -1.71
N ILE A 12 4.31 12.55 -1.99
CA ILE A 12 3.49 12.10 -3.13
C ILE A 12 4.24 12.29 -4.44
N CYS A 13 4.79 13.49 -4.69
CA CYS A 13 5.55 13.77 -5.90
C CYS A 13 6.82 12.90 -6.00
N LEU A 14 7.46 12.59 -4.88
CA LEU A 14 8.64 11.73 -4.84
C LEU A 14 8.29 10.28 -5.19
N ALA A 15 7.23 9.73 -4.59
CA ALA A 15 6.75 8.37 -4.85
C ALA A 15 6.32 8.18 -6.30
N LEU A 16 5.64 9.17 -6.89
CA LEU A 16 5.25 9.15 -8.31
C LEU A 16 6.45 9.19 -9.26
N ARG A 17 7.54 9.85 -8.86
CA ARG A 17 8.75 9.99 -9.70
C ARG A 17 9.68 8.78 -9.58
N TYR A 18 9.70 8.14 -8.43
CA TYR A 18 10.58 7.01 -8.13
C TYR A 18 9.74 5.83 -7.67
N SER A 19 9.07 5.16 -8.62
CA SER A 19 8.20 4.02 -8.33
C SER A 19 8.93 2.86 -7.65
N SER A 20 10.24 2.70 -7.86
CA SER A 20 11.06 1.71 -7.14
C SER A 20 11.19 1.97 -5.64
N MET A 21 10.99 3.21 -5.21
CA MET A 21 10.97 3.61 -3.80
C MET A 21 9.55 3.82 -3.28
N PHE A 22 8.53 3.49 -4.07
CA PHE A 22 7.14 3.75 -3.72
C PHE A 22 6.80 3.12 -2.38
N ASP A 23 7.10 1.84 -2.19
CA ASP A 23 6.76 1.12 -0.96
C ASP A 23 7.39 1.79 0.26
N GLU A 24 8.69 2.11 0.20
CA GLU A 24 9.39 2.78 1.31
C GLU A 24 8.81 4.16 1.60
N ILE A 25 8.48 4.94 0.56
CA ILE A 25 7.93 6.29 0.73
C ILE A 25 6.49 6.23 1.25
N TYR A 26 5.68 5.32 0.73
CA TYR A 26 4.28 5.18 1.08
C TYR A 26 4.13 4.83 2.56
N TRP A 27 4.77 3.75 2.99
CA TRP A 27 4.63 3.24 4.35
C TRP A 27 5.24 4.16 5.41
N ASN A 28 6.37 4.81 5.13
CA ASN A 28 7.04 5.66 6.13
C ASN A 28 6.47 7.07 6.23
N PHE A 29 5.89 7.62 5.15
CA PHE A 29 5.55 9.05 5.11
C PHE A 29 4.12 9.36 4.67
N ILE A 30 3.57 8.59 3.72
CA ILE A 30 2.25 8.89 3.16
C ILE A 30 1.16 8.29 4.05
N ASP A 31 1.23 7.00 4.34
CA ASP A 31 0.16 6.28 5.06
C ASP A 31 -0.11 6.92 6.43
N THR A 32 0.92 7.10 7.25
CA THR A 32 0.78 7.71 8.58
C THR A 32 0.22 9.13 8.53
N LYS A 33 0.49 9.86 7.44
CA LYS A 33 0.08 11.26 7.31
C LYS A 33 -1.38 11.43 6.95
N PHE A 34 -1.91 10.54 6.09
CA PHE A 34 -3.29 10.63 5.62
C PHE A 34 -4.24 9.75 6.42
N HIS A 35 -3.76 8.62 6.94
CA HIS A 35 -4.59 7.63 7.65
C HIS A 35 -4.27 7.54 9.14
N GLY A 36 -3.25 8.27 9.62
CA GLY A 36 -2.81 8.19 11.02
C GLY A 36 -1.90 6.98 11.29
N PRO A 37 -1.46 6.78 12.53
CA PRO A 37 -0.53 5.70 12.86
C PRO A 37 -1.09 4.33 12.48
N PHE A 38 -0.28 3.54 11.78
CA PHE A 38 -0.63 2.16 11.46
C PHE A 38 -0.69 1.33 12.76
N THR A 39 -1.89 0.87 13.12
CA THR A 39 -2.12 0.08 14.35
C THR A 39 -2.09 -1.41 14.06
N THR A 40 -2.94 -1.89 13.15
CA THR A 40 -3.01 -3.29 12.74
C THR A 40 -3.43 -3.42 11.28
N ILE A 41 -3.07 -4.55 10.65
CA ILE A 41 -3.57 -4.91 9.32
C ILE A 41 -5.10 -5.05 9.33
N GLU A 42 -5.70 -5.44 10.46
CA GLU A 42 -7.15 -5.63 10.63
C GLU A 42 -7.94 -4.32 10.64
N ASP A 43 -7.28 -3.18 10.89
CA ASP A 43 -7.90 -1.85 10.84
C ASP A 43 -7.92 -1.26 9.41
N GLN A 44 -7.06 -1.78 8.53
CA GLN A 44 -6.90 -1.32 7.15
C GLN A 44 -8.12 -1.53 6.23
N PRO A 45 -8.92 -2.62 6.35
CA PRO A 45 -10.12 -2.82 5.53
C PRO A 45 -11.17 -1.73 5.71
N THR A 46 -11.14 -1.00 6.85
CA THR A 46 -12.06 0.11 7.09
C THR A 46 -11.87 1.29 6.13
N LEU A 47 -10.73 1.33 5.42
CA LEU A 47 -10.45 2.31 4.36
C LEU A 47 -11.09 1.93 3.01
N LEU A 48 -11.52 0.69 2.86
CA LEU A 48 -12.06 0.15 1.62
C LEU A 48 -13.59 0.09 1.68
N SER A 49 -14.23 0.40 0.56
CA SER A 49 -15.65 0.11 0.36
C SER A 49 -15.93 -1.39 0.44
N THR A 50 -17.18 -1.77 0.67
CA THR A 50 -17.60 -3.17 0.72
C THR A 50 -17.24 -3.91 -0.57
N GLU A 51 -17.38 -3.24 -1.71
CA GLU A 51 -17.00 -3.78 -3.01
C GLU A 51 -15.50 -4.04 -3.11
N GLU A 52 -14.66 -3.08 -2.70
CA GLU A 52 -13.20 -3.23 -2.68
C GLU A 52 -12.73 -4.32 -1.70
N GLN A 53 -13.40 -4.49 -0.56
CA GLN A 53 -13.10 -5.58 0.38
C GLN A 53 -13.33 -6.95 -0.28
N VAL A 54 -14.47 -7.14 -0.95
CA VAL A 54 -14.79 -8.39 -1.66
C VAL A 54 -13.77 -8.68 -2.77
N GLU A 55 -13.35 -7.66 -3.51
CA GLU A 55 -12.33 -7.81 -4.55
C GLU A 55 -10.96 -8.19 -3.97
N ILE A 56 -10.55 -7.56 -2.86
CA ILE A 56 -9.29 -7.91 -2.18
C ILE A 56 -9.34 -9.33 -1.62
N ASP A 57 -10.43 -9.73 -0.98
CA ASP A 57 -10.57 -11.08 -0.43
C ASP A 57 -10.42 -12.14 -1.53
N ALA A 58 -11.10 -11.96 -2.66
CA ALA A 58 -10.98 -12.86 -3.81
C ALA A 58 -9.56 -12.87 -4.40
N PHE A 59 -8.89 -11.72 -4.42
CA PHE A 59 -7.49 -11.61 -4.85
C PHE A 59 -6.54 -12.35 -3.89
N VAL A 60 -6.71 -12.18 -2.58
CA VAL A 60 -5.91 -12.84 -1.54
C VAL A 60 -6.09 -14.36 -1.62
N GLU A 61 -7.33 -14.86 -1.77
CA GLU A 61 -7.60 -16.28 -1.96
C GLU A 61 -6.85 -16.85 -3.17
N THR A 62 -6.92 -16.13 -4.30
CA THR A 62 -6.19 -16.52 -5.53
C THR A 62 -4.68 -16.59 -5.27
N LYS A 63 -4.11 -15.61 -4.57
CA LYS A 63 -2.67 -15.60 -4.25
C LYS A 63 -2.26 -16.69 -3.27
N MET A 64 -3.10 -17.01 -2.28
CA MET A 64 -2.87 -18.12 -1.36
C MET A 64 -2.91 -19.47 -2.09
N GLN A 65 -3.81 -19.63 -3.06
CA GLN A 65 -3.85 -20.81 -3.92
C GLN A 65 -2.59 -20.92 -4.78
N GLU A 66 -2.20 -19.85 -5.48
CA GLU A 66 -0.96 -19.80 -6.28
C GLU A 66 0.28 -20.13 -5.43
N ALA A 67 0.34 -19.64 -4.19
CA ALA A 67 1.40 -19.95 -3.23
C ALA A 67 1.43 -21.43 -2.85
N SER A 68 0.25 -22.03 -2.61
CA SER A 68 0.14 -23.46 -2.31
C SER A 68 0.57 -24.36 -3.47
N GLU A 69 0.35 -23.90 -4.71
CA GLU A 69 0.71 -24.59 -5.95
C GLU A 69 2.17 -24.35 -6.37
N GLY A 70 2.89 -23.46 -5.67
CA GLY A 70 4.26 -23.07 -6.00
C GLY A 70 4.40 -22.15 -7.21
N ASN A 71 3.30 -21.56 -7.68
CA ASN A 71 3.22 -20.67 -8.85
C ASN A 71 3.14 -19.19 -8.47
N LEU A 72 3.38 -18.84 -7.21
CA LEU A 72 3.28 -17.46 -6.74
C LEU A 72 4.27 -16.56 -7.48
N VAL A 73 3.73 -15.72 -8.36
CA VAL A 73 4.51 -14.67 -9.02
C VAL A 73 4.66 -13.52 -8.05
N THR A 74 5.87 -13.37 -7.49
CA THR A 74 6.23 -12.19 -6.70
C THR A 74 6.59 -11.05 -7.65
N TYR A 75 5.79 -9.98 -7.68
CA TYR A 75 6.08 -8.78 -8.48
C TYR A 75 7.12 -7.84 -7.85
N LEU A 76 7.77 -8.25 -6.76
CA LEU A 76 8.93 -7.57 -6.19
C LEU A 76 10.17 -7.84 -7.05
N GLN A 77 10.32 -7.10 -8.15
CA GLN A 77 11.61 -7.02 -8.85
C GLN A 77 12.53 -6.10 -8.02
N HIS A 78 13.65 -6.68 -7.57
CA HIS A 78 14.79 -5.99 -6.97
C HIS A 78 15.32 -4.83 -7.83
#